data_AF-A0A9W8G885-F1
#
_entry.id   AF-A0A9W8G885-F1
#
_cell.length_a   1.000
_cell.length_b   1.000
_cell.length_c   1.000
_cell.angle_alpha   90.00
_cell.angle_beta   90.00
_cell.angle_gamma   90.00
#
_symmetry.space_group_name_H-M   'P 1'
#
loop_
_entity.id
_entity.type
_entity.pdbx_description
1 polymer ?
#
loop_
_entity_poly.entity_id
_entity_poly.type
_entity_poly.pdbx_seq_one_letter_code
_entity_poly.pdbx_strand_id
1 'polypeptide(L)'
;YPQILAGGWVCQPSGSAACGTSGGKAVIDSTREIIGMLDAEQQKDTPFCLHARHAMTPIGQRLRKVDSVAELVIVLNDAMVCHDAINKRCGILHRDISANNILVVREKDKPVRGMLIDFDCAIVESDKSASIRPERTGTLPFMSIANLERMDIQRTVLDDWESLLYLVCWLATFGIKSDNDREDESVRLPISSWSSDSPSITAQAKRNHLASAESFRGNILKHFQEGQDPMNVLGLLARGLHESLFFNENLDEKARTRCHGTWDIPIEKIEGEKTDFKKMFAELNVESDHESTSTINPFSERIQHSGIIVQDLLAVLAGAAEWASKPGNQSLFPSK
;
A
#
# COMPACT_ATOMS: atom_id res chain seq x y z
N TYR A 1 16.73 8.36 -6.85
CA TYR A 1 16.29 7.01 -6.47
C TYR A 1 17.51 6.19 -6.06
N PRO A 2 17.42 5.14 -5.22
CA PRO A 2 18.62 4.48 -4.70
C PRO A 2 19.48 3.88 -5.83
N GLN A 3 20.78 4.01 -5.68
CA GLN A 3 21.79 3.56 -6.62
C GLN A 3 22.52 2.36 -6.04
N ILE A 4 22.72 1.33 -6.86
CA ILE A 4 23.56 0.18 -6.49
C ILE A 4 25.01 0.66 -6.47
N LEU A 5 25.64 0.63 -5.30
CA LEU A 5 27.05 0.96 -5.11
C LEU A 5 27.96 -0.22 -5.44
N ALA A 6 27.53 -1.41 -5.05
CA ALA A 6 28.22 -2.65 -5.28
C ALA A 6 27.20 -3.78 -5.22
N GLY A 7 27.50 -4.87 -5.93
CA GLY A 7 26.76 -6.09 -5.84
C GLY A 7 27.61 -7.26 -6.28
N GLY A 8 27.21 -8.46 -5.88
CA GLY A 8 27.95 -9.67 -6.18
C GLY A 8 27.15 -10.91 -5.82
N TRP A 9 27.65 -12.04 -6.26
CA TRP A 9 27.07 -13.34 -6.00
C TRP A 9 27.91 -14.09 -4.98
N VAL A 10 27.26 -14.75 -4.02
CA VAL A 10 27.89 -15.69 -3.08
C VAL A 10 27.39 -17.08 -3.43
N CYS A 11 28.31 -18.02 -3.62
CA CYS A 11 27.99 -19.41 -3.93
C CYS A 11 28.17 -20.28 -2.68
N GLN A 12 27.12 -20.98 -2.27
CA GLN A 12 27.22 -22.02 -1.25
C GLN A 12 26.97 -23.39 -1.89
N PRO A 13 27.99 -24.28 -1.98
CA PRO A 13 27.76 -25.65 -2.41
C PRO A 13 26.95 -26.40 -1.34
N SER A 14 25.75 -26.86 -1.66
CA SER A 14 24.96 -27.69 -0.74
C SER A 14 25.42 -29.14 -0.84
N GLY A 15 26.34 -29.52 0.03
CA GLY A 15 26.74 -30.92 0.18
C GLY A 15 25.83 -31.66 1.15
N SER A 16 24.93 -32.52 0.66
CA SER A 16 24.47 -33.66 1.46
C SER A 16 25.50 -34.78 1.33
N ALA A 17 26.50 -34.76 2.19
CA ALA A 17 27.26 -35.96 2.53
C ALA A 17 27.67 -35.86 3.99
N ALA A 18 26.70 -36.12 4.87
CA ALA A 18 26.99 -36.56 6.21
C ALA A 18 27.62 -37.97 6.14
N CYS A 19 28.95 -38.04 6.05
CA CYS A 19 29.71 -39.11 6.68
C CYS A 19 31.21 -38.76 6.74
N GLY A 20 31.67 -38.39 7.94
CA GLY A 20 33.05 -38.60 8.37
C GLY A 20 34.12 -37.62 7.86
N THR A 21 34.91 -37.13 8.83
CA THR A 21 36.25 -36.53 8.70
C THR A 21 36.35 -35.05 8.25
N SER A 22 36.60 -34.21 9.27
CA SER A 22 37.50 -33.05 9.30
C SER A 22 37.69 -32.22 8.02
N GLY A 23 37.10 -31.02 8.01
CA GLY A 23 37.47 -29.93 7.11
C GLY A 23 36.26 -29.22 6.52
N GLY A 24 35.59 -28.36 7.30
CA GLY A 24 34.56 -27.48 6.76
C GLY A 24 35.18 -26.59 5.67
N LYS A 25 34.85 -26.86 4.40
CA LYS A 25 35.29 -26.02 3.27
C LYS A 25 34.76 -24.60 3.48
N ALA A 26 35.67 -23.63 3.40
CA ALA A 26 35.37 -22.23 3.58
C ALA A 26 34.29 -21.75 2.60
N VAL A 27 33.32 -20.99 3.11
CA VAL A 27 32.44 -20.15 2.29
C VAL A 27 33.34 -19.16 1.56
N ILE A 28 33.35 -19.20 0.22
CA ILE A 28 34.07 -18.22 -0.58
C ILE A 28 33.16 -16.98 -0.67
N ASP A 29 33.51 -15.94 0.10
CA ASP A 29 32.87 -14.63 -0.02
C ASP A 29 33.45 -13.91 -1.25
N SER A 30 32.84 -14.17 -2.41
CA SER A 30 33.19 -13.55 -3.69
C SER A 30 32.63 -12.13 -3.87
N THR A 31 32.05 -11.52 -2.83
CA THR A 31 31.46 -10.15 -2.88
C THR A 31 32.47 -9.10 -3.38
N ARG A 32 33.77 -9.36 -3.25
CA ARG A 32 34.84 -8.46 -3.67
C ARG A 32 35.42 -8.72 -5.07
N GLU A 33 35.18 -9.89 -5.66
CA GLU A 33 35.94 -10.39 -6.83
C GLU A 33 35.09 -10.84 -8.02
N ILE A 34 33.81 -11.17 -7.83
CA ILE A 34 32.93 -11.60 -8.95
C ILE A 34 32.02 -10.45 -9.37
N ILE A 35 32.41 -9.79 -10.46
CA ILE A 35 31.56 -8.90 -11.25
C ILE A 35 31.16 -9.68 -12.52
N GLY A 36 30.03 -10.39 -12.50
CA GLY A 36 29.54 -11.12 -13.69
C GLY A 36 28.72 -12.38 -13.40
N MET A 37 28.10 -12.95 -14.45
CA MET A 37 27.41 -14.25 -14.39
C MET A 37 28.40 -15.40 -14.59
N LEU A 38 28.19 -16.52 -13.89
CA LEU A 38 28.93 -17.77 -14.11
C LEU A 38 28.51 -18.39 -15.46
N ASP A 39 29.45 -19.05 -16.14
CA ASP A 39 29.16 -19.74 -17.39
C ASP A 39 28.35 -21.04 -17.15
N ALA A 40 27.78 -21.57 -18.24
CA ALA A 40 26.85 -22.69 -18.20
C ALA A 40 27.50 -24.04 -17.82
N GLU A 41 28.82 -24.18 -17.94
CA GLU A 41 29.53 -25.40 -17.54
C GLU A 41 29.70 -25.45 -16.02
N GLN A 42 29.97 -24.32 -15.37
CA GLN A 42 30.10 -24.21 -13.92
C GLN A 42 28.78 -24.49 -13.16
N GLN A 43 27.63 -24.42 -13.84
CA GLN A 43 26.30 -24.58 -13.24
C GLN A 43 25.80 -26.04 -13.19
N LYS A 44 26.44 -26.99 -13.89
CA LYS A 44 25.84 -28.32 -14.15
C LYS A 44 25.92 -29.33 -13.00
N ASP A 45 26.96 -29.30 -12.16
CA ASP A 45 27.33 -30.48 -11.35
C ASP A 45 27.29 -30.29 -9.83
N THR A 46 26.63 -29.25 -9.30
CA THR A 46 26.45 -29.10 -7.84
C THR A 46 25.16 -28.34 -7.56
N PRO A 47 24.28 -28.78 -6.64
CA PRO A 47 23.24 -27.90 -6.15
C PRO A 47 23.95 -26.73 -5.43
N PHE A 48 23.86 -25.53 -6.00
CA PHE A 48 24.39 -24.32 -5.39
C PHE A 48 23.23 -23.41 -5.01
N CYS A 49 23.36 -22.78 -3.83
CA CYS A 49 22.57 -21.59 -3.53
C CYS A 49 23.33 -20.39 -4.08
N LEU A 50 22.71 -19.67 -5.01
CA LEU A 50 23.21 -18.41 -5.54
C LEU A 50 22.59 -17.28 -4.72
N HIS A 51 23.40 -16.60 -3.91
CA HIS A 51 22.95 -15.49 -3.08
C HIS A 51 23.43 -14.17 -3.68
N ALA A 52 22.49 -13.36 -4.20
CA ALA A 52 22.78 -12.01 -4.67
C ALA A 52 22.81 -11.04 -3.49
N ARG A 53 23.81 -10.15 -3.44
CA ARG A 53 23.86 -9.02 -2.52
C ARG A 53 23.86 -7.72 -3.29
N HIS A 54 23.00 -6.79 -2.90
CA HIS A 54 22.96 -5.43 -3.44
C HIS A 54 23.20 -4.44 -2.30
N ALA A 55 24.28 -3.65 -2.39
CA ALA A 55 24.51 -2.52 -1.52
C ALA A 55 23.99 -1.26 -2.22
N MET A 56 23.07 -0.55 -1.59
CA MET A 56 22.40 0.62 -2.19
C MET A 56 22.64 1.89 -1.37
N THR A 57 22.61 3.04 -2.03
CA THR A 57 22.66 4.39 -1.43
C THR A 57 21.53 5.25 -1.98
N PRO A 58 20.95 6.20 -1.25
CA PRO A 58 21.24 6.60 0.13
C PRO A 58 20.75 5.58 1.15
N ILE A 59 21.32 5.61 2.36
CA ILE A 59 20.78 4.87 3.50
C ILE A 59 19.61 5.68 4.08
N GLY A 60 18.43 5.08 4.13
CA GLY A 60 17.25 5.65 4.77
C GLY A 60 17.04 5.12 6.18
N GLN A 61 16.16 5.78 6.93
CA GLN A 61 15.64 5.32 8.21
C GLN A 61 14.19 4.85 8.04
N ARG A 62 13.72 3.98 8.93
CA ARG A 62 12.33 3.49 8.92
C ARG A 62 11.33 4.66 8.97
N LEU A 63 10.18 4.54 8.33
CA LEU A 63 9.13 5.58 8.29
C LEU A 63 8.80 6.17 9.68
N ARG A 64 8.74 5.33 10.72
CA ARG A 64 8.49 5.77 12.11
C ARG A 64 9.52 6.73 12.71
N LYS A 65 10.65 6.96 12.04
CA LYS A 65 11.70 7.90 12.45
C LYS A 65 11.47 9.32 11.93
N VAL A 66 10.35 9.58 11.27
CA VAL A 66 9.97 10.97 10.94
C VAL A 66 9.80 11.81 12.20
N ASP A 67 10.21 13.07 12.11
CA ASP A 67 10.21 13.97 13.28
C ASP A 67 8.85 14.66 13.48
N SER A 68 8.03 14.77 12.44
CA SER A 68 6.72 15.43 12.49
C SER A 68 5.73 14.84 11.49
N VAL A 69 4.45 15.22 11.63
CA VAL A 69 3.39 14.91 10.66
C VAL A 69 3.69 15.52 9.29
N ALA A 70 4.20 16.76 9.26
CA ALA A 70 4.58 17.42 8.01
C ALA A 70 5.63 16.59 7.25
N GLU A 71 6.61 16.07 7.98
CA GLU A 71 7.62 15.21 7.38
C GLU A 71 7.05 13.88 6.88
N LEU A 72 6.14 13.25 7.62
CA LEU A 72 5.44 12.05 7.15
C LEU A 72 4.76 12.29 5.80
N VAL A 73 4.03 13.40 5.67
CA VAL A 73 3.32 13.74 4.43
C VAL A 73 4.28 13.93 3.25
N ILE A 74 5.42 14.61 3.46
CA ILE A 74 6.46 14.77 2.43
C ILE A 74 7.01 13.39 2.01
N VAL A 75 7.34 12.54 2.98
CA VAL A 75 7.89 11.20 2.73
C VAL A 75 6.92 10.31 1.95
N LEU A 76 5.63 10.31 2.34
CA LEU A 76 4.59 9.56 1.63
C LEU A 76 4.38 10.09 0.20
N ASN A 77 4.36 11.42 0.03
CA ASN A 77 4.27 12.04 -1.29
C ASN A 77 5.41 11.60 -2.21
N ASP A 78 6.66 11.71 -1.76
CA ASP A 78 7.82 11.32 -2.59
C ASP A 78 7.81 9.83 -2.96
N ALA A 79 7.40 8.96 -2.03
CA ALA A 79 7.28 7.53 -2.28
C ALA A 79 6.25 7.23 -3.39
N MET A 80 5.09 7.90 -3.35
CA MET A 80 4.01 7.67 -4.31
C MET A 80 4.23 8.36 -5.66
N VAL A 81 4.89 9.53 -5.68
CA VAL A 81 5.38 10.13 -6.93
C VAL A 81 6.39 9.20 -7.61
N CYS A 82 7.26 8.57 -6.83
CA CYS A 82 8.17 7.58 -7.39
C CYS A 82 7.45 6.32 -7.88
N HIS A 83 6.49 5.81 -7.12
CA HIS A 83 5.66 4.68 -7.52
C HIS A 83 4.96 4.94 -8.86
N ASP A 84 4.30 6.09 -9.00
CA ASP A 84 3.64 6.50 -10.25
C ASP A 84 4.62 6.61 -11.42
N ALA A 85 5.81 7.19 -11.18
CA ALA A 85 6.85 7.27 -12.21
C ALA A 85 7.35 5.88 -12.66
N ILE A 86 7.47 4.93 -11.73
CA ILE A 86 7.85 3.53 -12.02
C ILE A 86 6.74 2.84 -12.80
N ASN A 87 5.46 2.98 -12.38
CA ASN A 87 4.33 2.41 -13.09
C ASN A 87 4.23 2.96 -14.52
N LYS A 88 4.29 4.28 -14.72
CA LYS A 88 4.20 4.90 -16.05
C LYS A 88 5.34 4.51 -17.00
N ARG A 89 6.54 4.31 -16.48
CA ARG A 89 7.73 4.00 -17.31
C ARG A 89 7.91 2.50 -17.56
N CYS A 90 7.59 1.69 -16.57
CA CYS A 90 7.94 0.27 -16.56
C CYS A 90 6.73 -0.66 -16.47
N GLY A 91 5.53 -0.12 -16.21
CA GLY A 91 4.34 -0.90 -15.95
C GLY A 91 4.45 -1.72 -14.65
N ILE A 92 5.25 -1.30 -13.67
CA ILE A 92 5.48 -2.09 -12.45
C ILE A 92 4.52 -1.66 -11.35
N LEU A 93 3.87 -2.64 -10.71
CA LEU A 93 3.11 -2.50 -9.47
C LEU A 93 3.97 -2.94 -8.29
N HIS A 94 3.94 -2.22 -7.18
CA HIS A 94 4.78 -2.50 -6.00
C HIS A 94 4.22 -3.66 -5.18
N ARG A 95 2.89 -3.69 -5.01
CA ARG A 95 2.12 -4.72 -4.31
C ARG A 95 2.31 -4.87 -2.79
N ASP A 96 3.26 -4.16 -2.19
CA ASP A 96 3.42 -4.12 -0.72
C ASP A 96 3.75 -2.71 -0.19
N ILE A 97 2.89 -1.73 -0.47
CA ILE A 97 3.02 -0.40 0.14
C ILE A 97 2.72 -0.53 1.65
N SER A 98 3.75 -0.31 2.47
CA SER A 98 3.68 -0.46 3.93
C SER A 98 4.68 0.47 4.64
N ALA A 99 4.54 0.62 5.96
CA ALA A 99 5.48 1.41 6.77
C ALA A 99 6.93 0.89 6.73
N ASN A 100 7.13 -0.40 6.41
CA ASN A 100 8.45 -1.02 6.35
C ASN A 100 9.16 -0.76 5.02
N ASN A 101 8.39 -0.52 3.96
CA ASN A 101 8.90 -0.39 2.60
C ASN A 101 9.03 1.07 2.15
N ILE A 102 8.74 2.01 3.05
CA ILE A 102 8.98 3.44 2.85
C ILE A 102 10.02 3.90 3.86
N LEU A 103 11.11 4.47 3.35
CA LEU A 103 12.19 5.02 4.14
C LEU A 103 12.18 6.54 4.10
N VAL A 104 12.54 7.15 5.23
CA VAL A 104 12.90 8.57 5.28
C VAL A 104 14.40 8.73 5.03
N VAL A 105 14.76 9.59 4.09
CA VAL A 105 16.14 9.87 3.74
C VAL A 105 16.51 11.28 4.20
N ARG A 106 17.55 11.35 5.03
CA ARG A 106 18.17 12.61 5.45
C ARG A 106 19.61 12.63 4.98
N GLU A 107 19.92 13.57 4.10
CA GLU A 107 21.28 13.83 3.66
C GLU A 107 21.70 15.23 4.14
N LYS A 108 23.00 15.41 4.36
CA LYS A 108 23.55 16.70 4.74
C LYS A 108 23.19 17.75 3.67
N ASP A 109 22.73 18.92 4.12
CA ASP A 109 22.40 20.08 3.29
C ASP A 109 21.29 19.83 2.24
N LYS A 110 20.49 18.76 2.40
CA LYS A 110 19.33 18.46 1.54
C LYS A 110 18.04 18.40 2.35
N PRO A 111 16.89 18.76 1.76
CA PRO A 111 15.60 18.53 2.40
C PRO A 111 15.39 17.03 2.63
N VAL A 112 14.61 16.73 3.67
CA VAL A 112 14.11 15.37 3.91
C VAL A 112 13.29 14.91 2.70
N ARG A 113 13.42 13.63 2.35
CA ARG A 113 12.65 13.02 1.27
C ARG A 113 12.24 11.60 1.58
N GLY A 114 11.21 11.12 0.90
CA GLY A 114 10.81 9.73 0.92
C GLY A 114 11.54 8.85 -0.08
N MET A 115 11.61 7.56 0.22
CA MET A 115 12.18 6.55 -0.67
C MET A 115 11.40 5.24 -0.52
N LEU A 116 10.70 4.84 -1.59
CA LEU A 116 10.08 3.52 -1.71
C LEU A 116 11.16 2.46 -1.97
N ILE A 117 11.10 1.32 -1.30
CA ILE A 117 12.02 0.19 -1.43
C ILE A 117 11.23 -1.13 -1.44
N ASP A 118 11.94 -2.25 -1.62
CA ASP A 118 11.39 -3.61 -1.51
C ASP A 118 10.35 -3.96 -2.59
N PHE A 119 10.88 -4.29 -3.77
CA PHE A 119 10.10 -4.69 -4.94
C PHE A 119 10.00 -6.22 -5.08
N ASP A 120 10.25 -6.99 -4.02
CA ASP A 120 10.25 -8.45 -4.09
C ASP A 120 8.84 -9.02 -4.38
N CYS A 121 7.79 -8.27 -4.03
CA CYS A 121 6.40 -8.59 -4.38
C CYS A 121 5.93 -7.94 -5.70
N ALA A 122 6.78 -7.20 -6.40
CA ALA A 122 6.38 -6.39 -7.55
C ALA A 122 6.09 -7.25 -8.78
N ILE A 123 5.18 -6.77 -9.64
CA ILE A 123 4.87 -7.41 -10.94
C ILE A 123 4.80 -6.39 -12.04
N VAL A 124 5.00 -6.85 -13.28
CA VAL A 124 4.65 -6.08 -14.47
C VAL A 124 3.15 -6.22 -14.72
N GLU A 125 2.42 -5.11 -14.77
CA GLU A 125 0.96 -5.04 -14.90
C GLU A 125 0.44 -5.72 -16.17
N SER A 126 1.22 -5.73 -17.25
CA SER A 126 0.88 -6.40 -18.51
C SER A 126 1.13 -7.92 -18.48
N ASP A 127 1.80 -8.45 -17.46
CA ASP A 127 2.04 -9.88 -17.32
C ASP A 127 0.77 -10.59 -16.83
N LYS A 128 0.01 -11.10 -17.80
CA LYS A 128 -1.22 -11.84 -17.54
C LYS A 128 -1.00 -13.08 -16.70
N SER A 129 0.17 -13.73 -16.78
CA SER A 129 0.43 -14.95 -16.00
C SER A 129 0.53 -14.68 -14.50
N ALA A 130 1.03 -13.50 -14.13
CA ALA A 130 1.11 -13.02 -12.75
C ALA A 130 -0.18 -12.35 -12.25
N SER A 131 -1.10 -11.96 -13.16
CA SER A 131 -2.37 -11.31 -12.82
C SER A 131 -3.58 -12.24 -12.80
N ILE A 132 -3.51 -13.43 -13.44
CA ILE A 132 -4.61 -14.43 -13.49
C ILE A 132 -4.89 -15.09 -12.14
N ARG A 133 -3.94 -15.05 -11.19
CA ARG A 133 -4.19 -15.43 -9.80
C ARG A 133 -3.64 -14.34 -8.90
N PRO A 134 -4.48 -13.59 -8.17
CA PRO A 134 -3.97 -12.68 -7.15
C PRO A 134 -3.37 -13.56 -6.04
N GLU A 135 -2.07 -13.81 -6.12
CA GLU A 135 -1.35 -14.25 -4.94
C GLU A 135 -1.59 -13.21 -3.86
N ARG A 136 -2.10 -13.66 -2.72
CA ARG A 136 -2.34 -12.80 -1.56
C ARG A 136 -0.99 -12.40 -0.97
N THR A 137 -0.37 -11.40 -1.58
CA THR A 137 0.89 -10.81 -1.11
C THR A 137 0.64 -9.43 -0.54
N GLY A 138 1.58 -9.01 0.30
CA GLY A 138 1.57 -7.74 1.01
C GLY A 138 1.35 -7.91 2.51
N THR A 139 1.37 -6.80 3.21
CA THR A 139 1.13 -6.75 4.65
C THR A 139 -0.38 -6.67 4.93
N LEU A 140 -0.97 -7.64 5.65
CA LEU A 140 -2.43 -7.84 5.79
C LEU A 140 -3.25 -6.55 6.07
N PRO A 141 -2.88 -5.69 7.04
CA PRO A 141 -3.58 -4.43 7.29
C PRO A 141 -3.62 -3.47 6.10
N PHE A 142 -2.65 -3.56 5.18
CA PHE A 142 -2.49 -2.66 4.05
C PHE A 142 -2.92 -3.28 2.71
N MET A 143 -3.27 -4.56 2.64
CA MET A 143 -3.78 -5.15 1.38
C MET A 143 -5.10 -4.51 0.92
N SER A 144 -5.29 -4.32 -0.40
CA SER A 144 -6.56 -3.88 -1.01
C SER A 144 -7.72 -4.83 -0.73
N ILE A 145 -8.96 -4.30 -0.78
CA ILE A 145 -10.17 -5.12 -0.59
C ILE A 145 -10.23 -6.24 -1.63
N ALA A 146 -9.98 -5.92 -2.90
CA ALA A 146 -9.99 -6.89 -4.00
C ALA A 146 -8.97 -8.02 -3.80
N ASN A 147 -7.76 -7.69 -3.28
CA ASN A 147 -6.73 -8.68 -2.98
C ASN A 147 -7.10 -9.56 -1.78
N LEU A 148 -7.67 -8.98 -0.72
CA LEU A 148 -8.11 -9.73 0.46
C LEU A 148 -9.22 -10.73 0.12
N GLU A 149 -10.14 -10.35 -0.76
CA GLU A 149 -11.27 -11.19 -1.18
C GLU A 149 -10.96 -12.12 -2.35
N ARG A 150 -9.76 -12.02 -2.94
CA ARG A 150 -9.35 -12.78 -4.13
C ARG A 150 -10.35 -12.61 -5.27
N MET A 151 -10.79 -11.38 -5.50
CA MET A 151 -11.66 -11.07 -6.62
C MET A 151 -10.98 -11.47 -7.94
N ASP A 152 -11.76 -11.97 -8.88
CA ASP A 152 -11.30 -12.25 -10.26
C ASP A 152 -11.26 -10.95 -11.08
N ILE A 153 -10.49 -9.98 -10.58
CA ILE A 153 -10.24 -8.70 -11.23
C ILE A 153 -8.74 -8.44 -11.29
N GLN A 154 -8.30 -7.75 -12.34
CA GLN A 154 -6.89 -7.41 -12.48
C GLN A 154 -6.46 -6.48 -11.35
N ARG A 155 -5.33 -6.82 -10.71
CA ARG A 155 -4.64 -5.92 -9.77
C ARG A 155 -4.01 -4.77 -10.54
N THR A 156 -4.19 -3.55 -10.05
CA THR A 156 -3.75 -2.31 -10.72
C THR A 156 -2.98 -1.41 -9.77
N VAL A 157 -2.51 -0.29 -10.29
CA VAL A 157 -1.92 0.80 -9.48
C VAL A 157 -2.85 1.27 -8.35
N LEU A 158 -4.19 1.15 -8.52
CA LEU A 158 -5.16 1.57 -7.51
C LEU A 158 -5.12 0.71 -6.24
N ASP A 159 -4.67 -0.53 -6.32
CA ASP A 159 -4.47 -1.39 -5.16
C ASP A 159 -3.32 -0.92 -4.26
N ASP A 160 -2.25 -0.39 -4.86
CA ASP A 160 -1.14 0.23 -4.14
C ASP A 160 -1.57 1.57 -3.52
N TRP A 161 -2.47 2.32 -4.17
CA TRP A 161 -3.08 3.52 -3.61
C TRP A 161 -4.06 3.25 -2.45
N GLU A 162 -4.86 2.18 -2.53
CA GLU A 162 -5.64 1.70 -1.37
C GLU A 162 -4.73 1.41 -0.17
N SER A 163 -3.59 0.76 -0.44
CA SER A 163 -2.61 0.44 0.59
C SER A 163 -2.06 1.69 1.28
N LEU A 164 -1.82 2.78 0.53
CA LEU A 164 -1.46 4.08 1.09
C LEU A 164 -2.56 4.65 1.99
N LEU A 165 -3.82 4.64 1.56
CA LEU A 165 -4.94 5.10 2.39
C LEU A 165 -4.96 4.34 3.72
N TYR A 166 -4.79 3.02 3.68
CA TYR A 166 -4.79 2.19 4.88
C TYR A 166 -3.60 2.50 5.79
N LEU A 167 -2.41 2.72 5.21
CA LEU A 167 -1.23 3.14 5.95
C LEU A 167 -1.44 4.48 6.66
N VAL A 168 -2.00 5.49 5.98
CA VAL A 168 -2.31 6.80 6.58
C VAL A 168 -3.30 6.63 7.75
N CYS A 169 -4.38 5.87 7.54
CA CYS A 169 -5.37 5.62 8.58
C CYS A 169 -4.76 4.92 9.80
N TRP A 170 -3.90 3.93 9.55
CA TRP A 170 -3.22 3.17 10.59
C TRP A 170 -2.29 4.06 11.43
N LEU A 171 -1.41 4.81 10.79
CA LEU A 171 -0.46 5.71 11.47
C LEU A 171 -1.16 6.84 12.22
N ALA A 172 -2.24 7.40 11.67
CA ALA A 172 -2.99 8.47 12.31
C ALA A 172 -3.80 7.98 13.52
N THR A 173 -4.23 6.71 13.52
CA THR A 173 -5.00 6.11 14.63
C THR A 173 -4.11 5.62 15.76
N PHE A 174 -3.03 4.92 15.44
CA PHE A 174 -2.14 4.32 16.46
C PHE A 174 -0.96 5.21 16.85
N GLY A 175 -0.66 6.23 16.05
CA GLY A 175 0.49 7.11 16.23
C GLY A 175 1.68 6.70 15.36
N ILE A 176 2.36 7.70 14.81
CA ILE A 176 3.43 7.53 13.81
C ILE A 176 4.63 6.75 14.37
N LYS A 177 4.89 6.92 15.68
CA LYS A 177 6.01 6.31 16.40
C LYS A 177 5.64 5.01 17.13
N SER A 178 4.38 4.59 17.09
CA SER A 178 3.95 3.39 17.79
C SER A 178 4.62 2.15 17.20
N ASP A 179 5.33 1.41 18.06
CA ASP A 179 5.58 -0.01 17.85
C ASP A 179 4.31 -0.67 18.41
N ASN A 180 3.39 -1.14 17.57
CA ASN A 180 2.09 -1.70 17.99
C ASN A 180 2.20 -3.03 18.80
N ASP A 181 3.31 -3.26 19.50
CA ASP A 181 3.49 -4.32 20.50
C ASP A 181 2.77 -4.02 21.83
N ARG A 182 2.11 -2.86 21.97
CA ARG A 182 1.30 -2.54 23.15
C ARG A 182 -0.17 -2.80 22.87
N GLU A 183 -0.54 -4.07 23.04
CA GLU A 183 -1.89 -4.49 23.41
C GLU A 183 -2.28 -3.84 24.74
N ASP A 184 -2.78 -2.60 24.70
CA ASP A 184 -3.70 -2.18 25.75
C ASP A 184 -5.08 -2.68 25.33
N GLU A 185 -5.47 -3.87 25.82
CA GLU A 185 -6.75 -4.54 25.55
C GLU A 185 -7.98 -3.64 25.85
N SER A 186 -7.80 -2.51 26.53
CA SER A 186 -8.88 -1.66 27.02
C SER A 186 -9.59 -0.83 25.94
N VAL A 187 -9.03 -0.64 24.73
CA VAL A 187 -9.74 0.03 23.61
C VAL A 187 -9.48 -0.66 22.27
N ARG A 188 -10.30 -1.66 21.92
CA ARG A 188 -10.35 -2.20 20.54
C ARG A 188 -10.95 -1.16 19.59
N LEU A 189 -10.10 -0.36 18.96
CA LEU A 189 -10.52 0.60 17.91
C LEU A 189 -11.06 -0.16 16.68
N PRO A 190 -12.04 0.38 15.92
CA PRO A 190 -12.59 -0.30 14.75
C PRO A 190 -11.53 -0.74 13.74
N ILE A 191 -10.51 0.11 13.50
CA ILE A 191 -9.41 -0.17 12.58
C ILE A 191 -8.58 -1.42 12.96
N SER A 192 -8.62 -1.87 14.22
CA SER A 192 -7.89 -3.08 14.67
C SER A 192 -8.39 -4.34 13.98
N SER A 193 -9.63 -4.34 13.46
CA SER A 193 -10.14 -5.44 12.62
C SER A 193 -9.37 -5.61 11.31
N TRP A 194 -8.61 -4.60 10.88
CA TRP A 194 -7.81 -4.69 9.65
C TRP A 194 -6.58 -5.60 9.82
N SER A 195 -6.14 -5.85 11.06
CA SER A 195 -5.06 -6.80 11.38
C SER A 195 -5.59 -8.17 11.85
N SER A 196 -6.84 -8.52 11.52
CA SER A 196 -7.35 -9.87 11.78
C SER A 196 -6.57 -10.91 11.00
N ASP A 197 -6.34 -12.09 11.60
CA ASP A 197 -5.80 -13.27 10.92
C ASP A 197 -6.71 -13.80 9.81
N SER A 198 -7.97 -13.33 9.77
CA SER A 198 -8.94 -13.68 8.73
C SER A 198 -9.04 -12.57 7.66
N PRO A 199 -8.57 -12.82 6.43
CA PRO A 199 -8.67 -11.85 5.34
C PRO A 199 -10.11 -11.44 5.03
N SER A 200 -11.08 -12.34 5.21
CA SER A 200 -12.49 -12.01 4.98
C SER A 200 -13.03 -11.04 6.02
N ILE A 201 -12.61 -11.17 7.28
CA ILE A 201 -12.96 -10.20 8.34
C ILE A 201 -12.31 -8.85 8.03
N THR A 202 -11.03 -8.84 7.65
CA THR A 202 -10.31 -7.63 7.25
C THR A 202 -11.00 -6.92 6.07
N ALA A 203 -11.38 -7.67 5.04
CA ALA A 203 -12.05 -7.13 3.87
C ALA A 203 -13.43 -6.55 4.22
N GLN A 204 -14.26 -7.32 4.92
CA GLN A 204 -15.59 -6.89 5.35
C GLN A 204 -15.52 -5.62 6.21
N ALA A 205 -14.55 -5.55 7.12
CA ALA A 205 -14.32 -4.37 7.93
C ALA A 205 -13.94 -3.15 7.07
N LYS A 206 -13.00 -3.32 6.13
CA LYS A 206 -12.63 -2.25 5.18
C LYS A 206 -13.82 -1.79 4.37
N ARG A 207 -14.60 -2.72 3.81
CA ARG A 207 -15.81 -2.37 3.05
C ARG A 207 -16.78 -1.56 3.91
N ASN A 208 -17.11 -2.02 5.12
CA ASN A 208 -18.01 -1.31 6.03
C ASN A 208 -17.49 0.08 6.43
N HIS A 209 -16.21 0.17 6.80
CA HIS A 209 -15.62 1.42 7.24
C HIS A 209 -15.52 2.45 6.11
N LEU A 210 -15.36 2.03 4.86
CA LEU A 210 -15.13 2.90 3.71
C LEU A 210 -16.38 3.08 2.83
N ALA A 211 -17.51 2.49 3.21
CA ALA A 211 -18.74 2.44 2.40
C ALA A 211 -19.35 3.81 2.08
N SER A 212 -19.04 4.85 2.87
CA SER A 212 -19.49 6.23 2.65
C SER A 212 -18.58 7.21 3.39
N ALA A 213 -18.66 8.49 3.06
CA ALA A 213 -17.96 9.54 3.82
C ALA A 213 -18.37 9.57 5.30
N GLU A 214 -19.65 9.28 5.61
CA GLU A 214 -20.17 9.22 6.97
C GLU A 214 -19.64 8.00 7.73
N SER A 215 -19.65 6.82 7.10
CA SER A 215 -19.05 5.60 7.65
C SER A 215 -17.56 5.76 7.89
N PHE A 216 -16.84 6.39 6.96
CA PHE A 216 -15.39 6.59 7.08
C PHE A 216 -15.05 7.56 8.21
N ARG A 217 -15.78 8.68 8.29
CA ARG A 217 -15.66 9.62 9.40
C ARG A 217 -15.97 8.96 10.74
N GLY A 218 -17.09 8.23 10.81
CA GLY A 218 -17.64 7.65 12.02
C GLY A 218 -16.90 6.40 12.52
N ASN A 219 -16.19 5.67 11.66
CA ASN A 219 -15.47 4.44 12.06
C ASN A 219 -13.96 4.60 12.08
N ILE A 220 -13.39 5.56 11.34
CA ILE A 220 -11.94 5.73 11.20
C ILE A 220 -11.49 7.12 11.65
N LEU A 221 -11.93 8.18 10.98
CA LEU A 221 -11.37 9.51 11.21
C LEU A 221 -11.57 10.03 12.64
N LYS A 222 -12.71 9.69 13.29
CA LYS A 222 -12.98 10.09 14.68
C LYS A 222 -12.01 9.49 15.71
N HIS A 223 -11.21 8.50 15.31
CA HIS A 223 -10.26 7.80 16.19
C HIS A 223 -8.81 8.20 15.93
N PHE A 224 -8.55 9.11 15.00
CA PHE A 224 -7.21 9.66 14.84
C PHE A 224 -6.83 10.36 16.15
N GLN A 225 -5.60 10.13 16.65
CA GLN A 225 -5.23 10.58 18.00
C GLN A 225 -5.43 12.10 18.11
N GLU A 226 -6.38 12.51 18.98
CA GLU A 226 -6.95 13.87 19.16
C GLU A 226 -5.95 14.92 19.73
N GLY A 227 -4.66 14.77 19.50
CA GLY A 227 -3.65 15.77 19.89
C GLY A 227 -3.55 16.97 18.95
N GLN A 228 -4.25 16.98 17.81
CA GLN A 228 -4.07 17.95 16.72
C GLN A 228 -5.39 18.13 15.98
N ASP A 229 -5.96 19.34 16.07
CA ASP A 229 -7.05 19.96 15.30
C ASP A 229 -7.96 19.06 14.43
N PRO A 230 -9.31 19.15 14.49
CA PRO A 230 -10.23 18.51 13.54
C PRO A 230 -9.97 18.78 12.04
N MET A 231 -9.08 19.73 11.71
CA MET A 231 -8.46 19.96 10.38
C MET A 231 -7.00 19.46 10.28
N ASN A 232 -6.62 18.42 11.02
CA ASN A 232 -5.31 17.79 10.93
C ASN A 232 -5.08 17.27 9.51
N VAL A 233 -3.95 17.64 8.92
CA VAL A 233 -3.56 17.30 7.54
C VAL A 233 -3.73 15.81 7.23
N LEU A 234 -3.53 14.90 8.20
CA LEU A 234 -3.74 13.47 8.00
C LEU A 234 -5.21 13.09 7.80
N GLY A 235 -6.13 13.76 8.50
CA GLY A 235 -7.57 13.57 8.32
C GLY A 235 -8.03 14.08 6.95
N LEU A 236 -7.54 15.25 6.54
CA LEU A 236 -7.81 15.82 5.22
C LEU A 236 -7.22 14.96 4.09
N LEU A 237 -5.98 14.49 4.27
CA LEU A 237 -5.32 13.58 3.34
C LEU A 237 -6.09 12.25 3.21
N ALA A 238 -6.41 11.60 4.33
CA ALA A 238 -7.16 10.36 4.33
C ALA A 238 -8.54 10.51 3.67
N ARG A 239 -9.24 11.62 3.94
CA ARG A 239 -10.51 11.94 3.30
C ARG A 239 -10.38 12.15 1.79
N GLY A 240 -9.40 12.95 1.35
CA GLY A 240 -9.18 13.19 -0.08
C GLY A 240 -8.79 11.92 -0.84
N LEU A 241 -7.97 11.05 -0.23
CA LEU A 241 -7.64 9.74 -0.80
C LEU A 241 -8.88 8.83 -0.89
N HIS A 242 -9.70 8.78 0.15
CA HIS A 242 -10.94 8.01 0.20
C HIS A 242 -11.94 8.48 -0.87
N GLU A 243 -12.19 9.79 -0.95
CA GLU A 243 -13.10 10.39 -1.95
C GLU A 243 -12.57 10.13 -3.37
N SER A 244 -11.26 10.28 -3.62
CA SER A 244 -10.68 10.04 -4.94
C SER A 244 -10.71 8.57 -5.36
N LEU A 245 -10.57 7.62 -4.42
CA LEU A 245 -10.60 6.17 -4.70
C LEU A 245 -12.00 5.61 -4.90
N PHE A 246 -12.97 6.09 -4.11
CA PHE A 246 -14.28 5.45 -3.98
C PHE A 246 -15.46 6.38 -4.29
N PHE A 247 -15.26 7.68 -4.48
CA PHE A 247 -16.34 8.62 -4.73
C PHE A 247 -15.89 9.73 -5.68
N ASN A 248 -15.10 9.37 -6.70
CA ASN A 248 -14.40 10.32 -7.53
C ASN A 248 -15.37 11.20 -8.34
N GLU A 249 -15.44 12.49 -8.01
CA GLU A 249 -16.36 13.46 -8.64
C GLU A 249 -15.91 13.91 -10.04
N ASN A 250 -14.65 13.67 -10.41
CA ASN A 250 -14.11 14.04 -11.72
C ASN A 250 -14.42 13.00 -12.81
N LEU A 251 -14.98 11.85 -12.43
CA LEU A 251 -15.51 10.89 -13.39
C LEU A 251 -16.82 11.41 -14.00
N ASP A 252 -17.09 11.00 -15.24
CA ASP A 252 -18.39 11.27 -15.85
C ASP A 252 -19.53 10.66 -15.04
N GLU A 253 -20.76 11.15 -15.23
CA GLU A 253 -21.90 10.76 -14.40
C GLU A 253 -22.14 9.25 -14.34
N LYS A 254 -21.90 8.55 -15.46
CA LYS A 254 -22.09 7.10 -15.57
C LYS A 254 -20.97 6.35 -14.85
N ALA A 255 -19.73 6.78 -14.99
CA ALA A 255 -18.59 6.20 -14.30
C ALA A 255 -18.68 6.46 -12.79
N ARG A 256 -19.10 7.66 -12.38
CA ARG A 256 -19.27 8.03 -10.96
C ARG A 256 -20.30 7.18 -10.23
N THR A 257 -21.37 6.74 -10.91
CA THR A 257 -22.37 5.83 -10.32
C THR A 257 -21.93 4.37 -10.31
N ARG A 258 -20.79 4.02 -10.88
CA ARG A 258 -20.29 2.65 -11.01
C ARG A 258 -18.99 2.42 -10.28
N CYS A 259 -18.08 3.38 -10.33
CA CYS A 259 -16.80 3.40 -9.62
C CYS A 259 -16.96 3.93 -8.19
N HIS A 260 -18.06 3.59 -7.50
CA HIS A 260 -18.35 4.14 -6.18
C HIS A 260 -18.30 3.11 -5.05
N GLY A 261 -17.95 3.57 -3.86
CA GLY A 261 -17.99 2.81 -2.63
C GLY A 261 -17.23 1.49 -2.70
N THR A 262 -17.53 0.63 -1.75
CA THR A 262 -16.85 -0.64 -1.52
C THR A 262 -17.81 -1.81 -1.64
N TRP A 263 -18.94 -1.68 -2.33
CA TRP A 263 -20.01 -2.69 -2.44
C TRP A 263 -20.55 -2.78 -3.86
N ASP A 264 -21.00 -3.96 -4.26
CA ASP A 264 -21.58 -4.18 -5.60
C ASP A 264 -22.88 -3.40 -5.76
N ILE A 265 -23.13 -2.94 -6.99
CA ILE A 265 -24.25 -2.05 -7.32
C ILE A 265 -25.22 -2.81 -8.22
N PRO A 266 -26.49 -2.99 -7.82
CA PRO A 266 -27.50 -3.58 -8.70
C PRO A 266 -27.72 -2.75 -9.96
N ILE A 267 -27.74 -3.38 -11.14
CA ILE A 267 -27.90 -2.66 -12.42
C ILE A 267 -29.19 -1.82 -12.47
N GLU A 268 -30.27 -2.30 -11.88
CA GLU A 268 -31.56 -1.59 -11.83
C GLU A 268 -31.46 -0.22 -11.14
N LYS A 269 -30.53 -0.06 -10.18
CA LYS A 269 -30.28 1.22 -9.50
C LYS A 269 -29.45 2.21 -10.33
N ILE A 270 -28.84 1.74 -11.42
CA ILE A 270 -28.04 2.57 -12.34
C ILE A 270 -28.95 3.20 -13.41
N GLU A 271 -30.02 2.49 -13.82
CA GLU A 271 -30.90 2.91 -14.92
C GLU A 271 -32.10 3.76 -14.48
N GLY A 272 -32.34 3.94 -13.16
CA GLY A 272 -33.48 4.71 -12.64
C GLY A 272 -33.12 5.63 -11.47
N GLU A 273 -33.27 6.94 -11.67
CA GLU A 273 -33.29 8.06 -10.70
C GLU A 273 -32.17 8.20 -9.64
N LYS A 274 -31.80 9.46 -9.36
CA LYS A 274 -30.80 9.88 -8.36
C LYS A 274 -30.97 9.12 -7.03
N THR A 275 -30.11 8.13 -6.81
CA THR A 275 -30.17 7.30 -5.61
C THR A 275 -29.68 8.10 -4.40
N ASP A 276 -30.56 8.29 -3.42
CA ASP A 276 -30.19 8.84 -2.11
C ASP A 276 -29.56 7.72 -1.26
N PHE A 277 -28.24 7.61 -1.35
CA PHE A 277 -27.45 6.56 -0.70
C PHE A 277 -27.63 6.50 0.82
N LYS A 278 -28.00 7.61 1.49
CA LYS A 278 -28.28 7.61 2.92
C LYS A 278 -29.46 6.70 3.30
N LYS A 279 -30.43 6.52 2.41
CA LYS A 279 -31.63 5.73 2.67
C LYS A 279 -31.39 4.23 2.52
N MET A 280 -30.50 3.83 1.61
CA MET A 280 -30.17 2.42 1.34
C MET A 280 -29.34 1.76 2.45
N PHE A 281 -28.39 2.48 3.06
CA PHE A 281 -27.55 1.91 4.13
C PHE A 281 -28.30 1.72 5.45
N ALA A 282 -29.45 2.38 5.62
CA ALA A 282 -30.33 2.20 6.77
C ALA A 282 -31.14 0.89 6.71
N GLU A 283 -31.22 0.24 5.55
CA GLU A 283 -32.04 -0.97 5.31
C GLU A 283 -31.21 -2.26 5.14
N LEU A 284 -29.89 -2.22 5.41
CA LEU A 284 -29.01 -3.40 5.34
C LEU A 284 -29.18 -4.32 6.56
N ASN A 285 -30.33 -4.97 6.63
CA ASN A 285 -30.48 -6.30 7.23
C ASN A 285 -30.84 -7.23 6.07
N VAL A 286 -29.94 -8.12 5.67
CA VAL A 286 -30.25 -9.09 4.60
C VAL A 286 -29.77 -10.47 5.01
N GLU A 287 -30.73 -11.28 5.47
CA GLU A 287 -30.78 -12.70 5.09
C GLU A 287 -31.04 -12.77 3.59
N SER A 288 -30.26 -13.58 2.90
CA SER A 288 -30.23 -13.68 1.43
C SER A 288 -31.32 -14.59 0.88
N ASP A 289 -32.26 -14.03 0.13
CA ASP A 289 -33.00 -14.76 -0.90
C ASP A 289 -32.54 -14.27 -2.29
N HIS A 290 -32.16 -15.23 -3.13
CA HIS A 290 -31.53 -15.00 -4.43
C HIS A 290 -32.56 -14.74 -5.53
N GLU A 291 -32.71 -13.48 -5.92
CA GLU A 291 -33.13 -13.10 -7.28
C GLU A 291 -31.92 -12.51 -8.00
N SER A 292 -31.52 -13.12 -9.12
CA SER A 292 -30.28 -12.83 -9.85
C SER A 292 -30.38 -11.50 -10.61
N THR A 293 -30.29 -10.39 -9.88
CA THR A 293 -29.98 -9.10 -10.49
C THR A 293 -28.50 -9.11 -10.88
N SER A 294 -28.20 -8.81 -12.14
CA SER A 294 -26.81 -8.62 -12.56
C SER A 294 -26.27 -7.39 -11.85
N THR A 295 -25.12 -7.51 -11.19
CA THR A 295 -24.49 -6.45 -10.39
C THR A 295 -23.22 -5.94 -11.06
N ILE A 296 -22.92 -4.65 -10.91
CA ILE A 296 -21.64 -4.08 -11.30
C ILE A 296 -20.74 -4.03 -10.07
N ASN A 297 -19.55 -4.65 -10.18
CA ASN A 297 -18.51 -4.54 -9.16
C ASN A 297 -17.76 -3.21 -9.36
N PRO A 298 -17.75 -2.30 -8.36
CA PRO A 298 -17.11 -0.99 -8.51
C PRO A 298 -15.60 -1.05 -8.71
N PHE A 299 -14.95 -2.10 -8.21
CA PHE A 299 -13.53 -2.34 -8.39
C PHE A 299 -13.20 -2.79 -9.82
N SER A 300 -14.15 -3.40 -10.54
CA SER A 300 -13.97 -3.73 -11.96
C SER A 300 -14.07 -2.48 -12.83
N GLU A 301 -15.04 -1.60 -12.58
CA GLU A 301 -15.25 -0.41 -13.40
C GLU A 301 -14.09 0.59 -13.24
N ARG A 302 -13.60 0.81 -12.01
CA ARG A 302 -12.53 1.80 -11.75
C ARG A 302 -11.23 1.53 -12.51
N ILE A 303 -10.98 0.30 -12.96
CA ILE A 303 -9.80 -0.06 -13.77
C ILE A 303 -9.75 0.79 -15.05
N GLN A 304 -10.91 0.99 -15.69
CA GLN A 304 -11.03 1.79 -16.92
C GLN A 304 -10.75 3.28 -16.69
N HIS A 305 -10.87 3.74 -15.44
CA HIS A 305 -10.73 5.13 -15.02
C HIS A 305 -9.47 5.38 -14.17
N SER A 306 -8.60 4.37 -14.06
CA SER A 306 -7.41 4.40 -13.20
C SER A 306 -6.51 5.62 -13.45
N GLY A 307 -6.34 6.05 -14.70
CA GLY A 307 -5.53 7.22 -15.03
C GLY A 307 -6.04 8.52 -14.41
N ILE A 308 -7.36 8.77 -14.46
CA ILE A 308 -7.98 9.97 -13.86
C ILE A 308 -7.91 9.89 -12.33
N ILE A 309 -8.24 8.72 -11.77
CA ILE A 309 -8.22 8.50 -10.33
C ILE A 309 -6.81 8.71 -9.76
N VAL A 310 -5.77 8.18 -10.41
CA VAL A 310 -4.37 8.37 -9.98
C VAL A 310 -3.95 9.83 -10.07
N GLN A 311 -4.38 10.56 -11.10
CA GLN A 311 -4.09 11.99 -11.22
C GLN A 311 -4.66 12.78 -10.03
N ASP A 312 -5.88 12.48 -9.62
CA ASP A 312 -6.52 13.11 -8.46
C ASP A 312 -5.82 12.75 -7.15
N LEU A 313 -5.45 11.47 -6.98
CA LEU A 313 -4.73 10.99 -5.81
C LEU A 313 -3.35 11.66 -5.65
N LEU A 314 -2.63 11.84 -6.77
CA LEU A 314 -1.39 12.61 -6.80
C LEU A 314 -1.62 14.07 -6.43
N ALA A 315 -2.70 14.69 -6.92
CA ALA A 315 -3.04 16.08 -6.60
C ALA A 315 -3.35 16.26 -5.09
N VAL A 316 -4.06 15.30 -4.48
CA VAL A 316 -4.33 15.29 -3.04
C VAL A 316 -3.03 15.24 -2.24
N LEU A 317 -2.11 14.31 -2.58
CA LEU A 317 -0.81 14.21 -1.91
C LEU A 317 0.04 15.46 -2.11
N ALA A 318 0.10 15.98 -3.34
CA ALA A 318 0.87 17.17 -3.67
C ALA A 318 0.38 18.38 -2.86
N GLY A 319 -0.94 18.57 -2.74
CA GLY A 319 -1.51 19.65 -1.93
C GLY A 319 -1.17 19.51 -0.44
N ALA A 320 -1.22 18.29 0.10
CA ALA A 320 -0.82 18.02 1.48
C ALA A 320 0.69 18.26 1.70
N ALA A 321 1.54 17.87 0.74
CA ALA A 321 2.98 18.08 0.78
C ALA A 321 3.38 19.55 0.63
N GLU A 322 2.66 20.32 -0.20
CA GLU A 322 2.83 21.76 -0.32
C GLU A 322 2.52 22.44 1.01
N TRP A 323 1.41 22.07 1.66
CA TRP A 323 1.09 22.53 3.01
C TRP A 323 2.22 22.19 3.99
N ALA A 324 2.72 20.94 3.97
CA ALA A 324 3.76 20.48 4.89
C ALA A 324 5.10 21.21 4.70
N SER A 325 5.37 21.72 3.50
CA SER A 325 6.61 22.42 3.16
C SER A 325 6.65 23.88 3.60
N LYS A 326 5.52 24.46 4.05
CA LYS A 326 5.45 25.88 4.44
C LYS A 326 6.22 26.16 5.75
N PRO A 327 7.02 27.26 5.81
CA PRO A 327 7.73 27.64 7.04
C PRO A 327 6.75 27.84 8.21
N GLY A 328 6.92 27.06 9.29
CA GLY A 328 6.04 27.03 10.46
C GLY A 328 5.33 25.70 10.67
N ASN A 329 4.99 24.97 9.60
CA ASN A 329 4.28 23.68 9.70
C ASN A 329 5.20 22.52 10.10
N GLN A 330 6.52 22.66 9.89
CA GLN A 330 7.51 21.66 10.33
C GLN A 330 7.73 21.64 11.85
N SER A 331 7.53 22.78 12.51
CA SER A 331 7.68 22.96 13.98
C SER A 331 6.37 22.75 14.74
N LEU A 332 5.24 22.84 14.04
CA LEU A 332 3.96 22.43 14.58
C LEU A 332 4.00 20.91 14.65
N PHE A 333 3.92 20.39 15.88
CA PHE A 333 3.72 18.97 16.18
C PHE A 333 4.98 18.07 16.10
N PRO A 334 5.86 18.15 17.12
CA PRO A 334 6.84 17.10 17.32
C PRO A 334 6.12 15.76 17.50
N SER A 335 6.52 14.76 16.74
CA SER A 335 6.08 13.38 16.93
C SER A 335 6.40 12.97 18.37
N LYS A 336 5.39 12.85 19.24
CA LYS A 336 5.60 12.32 20.59
C LYS A 336 5.82 10.82 20.54
#